data_AF-C9SAP5-F1
#
_entry.id   AF-C9SAP5-F1
#
_cell.length_a   1.000
_cell.length_b   1.000
_cell.length_c   1.000
_cell.angle_alpha   90.00
_cell.angle_beta   90.00
_cell.angle_gamma   90.00
#
_symmetry.space_group_name_H-M   'P 1'
#
loop_
_entity.id
_entity.type
_entity.pdbx_description
1 polymer ?
#
loop_
_entity_poly.entity_id
_entity_poly.type
_entity_poly.pdbx_seq_one_letter_code
_entity_poly.pdbx_strand_id
1 'polypeptide(L)'
;MEGTVSRTDAAPARHHSNGATAVERRTSLLTKSERDKLKRRKEADQSYGRGKKVNLKTVRDKKLRGSMKRLEGKFETAALRARDAEILLEKTTGFLEPETELERTYKVRQQDIIEDVAVSTAQKRFELKLDQLGPYIAEYSRNGRDLLMAGRKGHIATMDWREGKLGCELQLGETIRDVKWLHNNQFFAVAAEELCLHLRQGRCRAALPEEAPRVHAHGVSALSLSPLHNGHQRWLKYQDTSTGQIVTELPTKLGPPTAITHNPYNAIIHAGHQNGTVTLWSPNSHDAVVKLLAHRGAVRSAAVDREARYNVTTGQGLPPDKDLDAKPENVEEEIRNRARGKNGALKKYLRKQRKKNIIDEKRRKADEIWNEQQKLRKKKTQEVEADLGPGLSGCVMKK
;
A
#
# COMPACT_ATOMS: atom_id res chain seq x y z
N MET A 1 23.26 7.87 -49.97
CA MET A 1 23.64 6.97 -48.85
C MET A 1 22.36 6.56 -48.16
N GLU A 2 21.95 5.34 -48.44
CA GLU A 2 20.75 4.69 -47.95
C GLU A 2 20.81 4.45 -46.44
N GLY A 3 19.65 4.51 -45.80
CA GLY A 3 19.48 4.22 -44.38
C GLY A 3 18.03 3.88 -44.06
N THR A 4 17.48 2.89 -44.76
CA THR A 4 16.18 2.29 -44.46
C THR A 4 16.26 1.52 -43.15
N VAL A 5 15.73 2.09 -42.06
CA VAL A 5 15.52 1.36 -40.80
C VAL A 5 14.14 0.68 -40.87
N SER A 6 14.11 -0.54 -41.42
CA SER A 6 12.96 -1.43 -41.32
C SER A 6 12.92 -2.07 -39.93
N ARG A 7 12.17 -1.46 -39.00
CA ARG A 7 11.76 -2.12 -37.75
C ARG A 7 10.37 -2.71 -37.95
N THR A 8 10.33 -3.96 -38.41
CA THR A 8 9.13 -4.81 -38.31
C THR A 8 9.27 -5.70 -37.09
N ASP A 9 9.12 -5.12 -35.89
CA ASP A 9 8.88 -5.90 -34.67
C ASP A 9 7.39 -6.22 -34.61
N ALA A 10 6.95 -7.19 -35.41
CA ALA A 10 5.60 -7.73 -35.30
C ALA A 10 5.54 -8.61 -34.04
N ALA A 11 4.62 -8.30 -33.12
CA ALA A 11 4.41 -9.11 -31.93
C ALA A 11 4.12 -10.57 -32.30
N PRO A 12 4.59 -11.56 -31.52
CA PRO A 12 4.40 -12.97 -31.83
C PRO A 12 2.91 -13.31 -31.89
N ALA A 13 2.48 -13.90 -33.01
CA ALA A 13 1.10 -14.32 -33.22
C ALA A 13 0.69 -15.34 -32.14
N ARG A 14 -0.45 -15.10 -31.49
CA ARG A 14 -1.00 -16.04 -30.50
C ARG A 14 -1.51 -17.28 -31.22
N HIS A 15 -0.87 -18.42 -30.98
CA HIS A 15 -1.31 -19.71 -31.50
C HIS A 15 -2.37 -20.32 -30.57
N HIS A 16 -3.45 -20.84 -31.13
CA HIS A 16 -4.37 -21.71 -30.38
C HIS A 16 -3.78 -23.12 -30.27
N SER A 17 -4.21 -23.90 -29.27
CA SER A 17 -3.78 -25.30 -29.02
C SER A 17 -3.94 -26.24 -30.23
N ASN A 18 -4.73 -25.83 -31.22
CA ASN A 18 -5.06 -26.62 -32.41
C ASN A 18 -4.23 -26.20 -33.64
N GLY A 19 -3.10 -25.50 -33.46
CA GLY A 19 -2.21 -25.08 -34.55
C GLY A 19 -2.71 -23.93 -35.41
N ALA A 20 -3.94 -23.44 -35.19
CA ALA A 20 -4.48 -22.28 -35.89
C ALA A 20 -3.79 -20.98 -35.42
N THR A 21 -3.15 -20.27 -36.35
CA THR A 21 -2.67 -18.90 -36.18
C THR A 21 -3.87 -17.98 -35.96
N ALA A 22 -3.91 -17.25 -34.84
CA ALA A 22 -4.93 -16.22 -34.65
C ALA A 22 -4.68 -15.10 -35.68
N VAL A 23 -5.47 -15.07 -36.76
CA VAL A 23 -5.46 -13.97 -37.72
C VAL A 23 -5.94 -12.72 -36.97
N GLU A 24 -5.03 -11.79 -36.71
CA GLU A 24 -5.41 -10.47 -36.23
C GLU A 24 -6.37 -9.86 -37.25
N ARG A 25 -7.60 -9.54 -36.82
CA ARG A 25 -8.56 -8.84 -37.66
C ARG A 25 -7.87 -7.58 -38.19
N ARG A 26 -7.65 -7.49 -39.51
CA ARG A 26 -7.13 -6.30 -40.19
C ARG A 26 -8.08 -5.13 -39.96
N THR A 27 -7.86 -4.39 -38.87
CA THR A 27 -8.60 -3.17 -38.54
C THR A 27 -8.26 -2.03 -39.48
N SER A 28 -7.22 -2.17 -40.31
CA SER A 28 -6.79 -1.22 -41.33
C SER A 28 -7.80 -1.00 -42.47
N LEU A 29 -8.76 -1.92 -42.66
CA LEU A 29 -9.81 -1.80 -43.70
C LEU A 29 -11.07 -1.07 -43.22
N LEU A 30 -11.21 -0.82 -41.92
CA LEU A 30 -12.38 -0.13 -41.36
C LEU A 30 -12.25 1.39 -41.56
N THR A 31 -13.37 2.07 -41.77
CA THR A 31 -13.39 3.54 -41.78
C THR A 31 -13.04 4.11 -40.41
N LYS A 32 -12.54 5.35 -40.34
CA LYS A 32 -12.19 6.01 -39.06
C LYS A 32 -13.37 6.02 -38.07
N SER A 33 -14.58 6.37 -38.55
CA SER A 33 -15.80 6.40 -37.75
C SER A 33 -16.15 5.03 -37.14
N GLU A 34 -16.00 3.94 -37.90
CA GLU A 34 -16.25 2.59 -37.40
C GLU A 34 -15.21 2.15 -36.35
N ARG A 35 -13.94 2.53 -36.54
CA ARG A 35 -12.88 2.27 -35.54
C ARG A 35 -13.18 2.99 -34.23
N ASP A 36 -13.59 4.25 -34.29
CA ASP A 36 -13.91 5.04 -33.10
C ASP A 36 -15.12 4.46 -32.36
N LYS A 37 -16.17 4.04 -33.09
CA LYS A 37 -17.33 3.34 -32.50
C LYS A 37 -16.92 2.02 -31.82
N LEU A 38 -16.06 1.24 -32.47
CA LEU A 38 -15.56 -0.01 -31.90
C LEU A 38 -14.71 0.23 -30.65
N LYS A 39 -13.87 1.27 -30.66
CA LYS A 39 -13.04 1.68 -29.53
C LYS A 39 -13.93 2.09 -28.35
N ARG A 40 -14.91 2.98 -28.57
CA ARG A 40 -15.88 3.40 -27.54
C ARG A 40 -16.64 2.21 -26.94
N ARG A 41 -17.11 1.30 -27.79
CA ARG A 41 -17.82 0.09 -27.30
C ARG A 41 -16.91 -0.81 -26.47
N LYS A 42 -15.64 -0.96 -26.84
CA LYS A 42 -14.66 -1.73 -26.05
C LYS A 42 -14.36 -1.06 -24.71
N GLU A 43 -14.17 0.25 -24.69
CA GLU A 43 -13.92 1.02 -23.46
C GLU A 43 -15.12 0.97 -22.51
N ALA A 44 -16.34 1.09 -23.04
CA ALA A 44 -17.57 0.93 -22.27
C ALA A 44 -17.72 -0.49 -21.70
N ASP A 45 -17.44 -1.53 -22.50
CA ASP A 45 -17.47 -2.93 -22.05
C ASP A 45 -16.36 -3.23 -21.03
N GLN A 46 -15.20 -2.57 -21.13
CA GLN A 46 -14.11 -2.74 -20.15
C GLN A 46 -14.45 -2.11 -18.80
N SER A 47 -15.09 -0.95 -18.80
CA SER A 47 -15.37 -0.19 -17.56
C SER A 47 -16.67 -0.62 -16.89
N TYR A 48 -17.71 -0.90 -17.68
CA TYR A 48 -19.06 -1.21 -17.20
C TYR A 48 -19.56 -2.60 -17.58
N GLY A 49 -18.81 -3.36 -18.38
CA GLY A 49 -19.15 -4.73 -18.70
C GLY A 49 -19.03 -5.62 -17.47
N ARG A 50 -20.12 -6.30 -17.11
CA ARG A 50 -20.20 -7.15 -15.91
C ARG A 50 -19.87 -8.61 -16.19
N GLY A 51 -18.95 -8.87 -17.12
CA GLY A 51 -18.49 -10.23 -17.45
C GLY A 51 -18.35 -10.49 -18.94
N LYS A 52 -18.15 -11.77 -19.28
CA LYS A 52 -17.96 -12.22 -20.66
C LYS A 52 -19.31 -12.32 -21.38
N LYS A 53 -19.33 -11.94 -22.65
CA LYS A 53 -20.49 -12.10 -23.54
C LYS A 53 -20.80 -13.57 -23.76
N VAL A 54 -22.08 -13.87 -23.89
CA VAL A 54 -22.53 -15.26 -24.13
C VAL A 54 -22.35 -15.65 -25.59
N ASN A 55 -21.76 -16.82 -25.79
CA ASN A 55 -21.52 -17.39 -27.11
C ASN A 55 -22.82 -17.89 -27.73
N LEU A 56 -23.54 -17.03 -28.45
CA LEU A 56 -24.83 -17.36 -29.08
C LEU A 56 -24.78 -18.51 -30.11
N LYS A 57 -23.58 -18.89 -30.57
CA LYS A 57 -23.37 -19.99 -31.54
C LYS A 57 -23.53 -21.38 -30.91
N THR A 58 -23.30 -21.53 -29.61
CA THR A 58 -23.42 -22.82 -28.93
C THR A 58 -24.87 -23.18 -28.61
N VAL A 59 -25.78 -22.20 -28.64
CA VAL A 59 -27.19 -22.36 -28.29
C VAL A 59 -27.97 -22.97 -29.45
N ARG A 60 -28.40 -24.23 -29.27
CA ARG A 60 -29.19 -24.98 -30.27
C ARG A 60 -30.65 -24.50 -30.35
N ASP A 61 -31.27 -24.19 -29.21
CA ASP A 61 -32.65 -23.71 -29.18
C ASP A 61 -32.78 -22.30 -29.80
N LYS A 62 -33.64 -22.19 -30.82
CA LYS A 62 -33.89 -20.94 -31.56
C LYS A 62 -34.53 -19.88 -30.65
N LYS A 63 -35.46 -20.26 -29.76
CA LYS A 63 -36.17 -19.32 -28.88
C LYS A 63 -35.23 -18.75 -27.82
N LEU A 64 -34.46 -19.61 -27.16
CA LEU A 64 -33.41 -19.19 -26.22
C LEU A 64 -32.36 -18.31 -26.89
N ARG A 65 -31.87 -18.68 -28.07
CA ARG A 65 -30.88 -17.88 -28.82
C ARG A 65 -31.41 -16.49 -29.16
N GLY A 66 -32.68 -16.38 -29.57
CA GLY A 66 -33.33 -15.09 -29.82
C GLY A 66 -33.43 -14.23 -28.56
N SER A 67 -33.82 -14.83 -27.43
CA SER A 67 -33.90 -14.14 -26.13
C SER A 67 -32.54 -13.64 -25.68
N MET A 68 -31.52 -14.49 -25.77
CA MET A 68 -30.17 -14.15 -25.33
C MET A 68 -29.54 -13.05 -26.20
N LYS A 69 -29.75 -13.08 -27.51
CA LYS A 69 -29.33 -12.00 -28.42
C LYS A 69 -29.93 -10.65 -28.00
N ARG A 70 -31.21 -10.64 -27.62
CA ARG A 70 -31.88 -9.41 -27.15
C ARG A 70 -31.34 -8.94 -25.80
N LEU A 71 -31.04 -9.85 -24.88
CA LEU A 71 -30.42 -9.50 -23.60
C LEU A 71 -29.02 -8.92 -23.78
N GLU A 72 -28.18 -9.54 -24.61
CA GLU A 72 -26.84 -9.02 -24.96
C GLU A 72 -26.91 -7.62 -25.57
N GLY A 73 -27.89 -7.37 -26.46
CA GLY A 73 -28.12 -6.02 -26.99
C GLY A 73 -28.52 -5.01 -25.90
N LYS A 74 -29.31 -5.42 -24.90
CA LYS A 74 -29.64 -4.57 -23.75
C LYS A 74 -28.41 -4.28 -22.88
N PHE A 75 -27.57 -5.28 -22.61
CA PHE A 75 -26.35 -5.07 -21.83
C PHE A 75 -25.36 -4.16 -22.53
N GLU A 76 -25.20 -4.31 -23.85
CA GLU A 76 -24.35 -3.43 -24.65
C GLU A 76 -24.84 -1.98 -24.61
N THR A 77 -26.14 -1.77 -24.84
CA THR A 77 -26.72 -0.42 -24.81
C THR A 77 -26.68 0.18 -23.41
N ALA A 78 -26.86 -0.61 -22.35
CA ALA A 78 -26.69 -0.17 -20.98
C ALA A 78 -25.25 0.25 -20.66
N ALA A 79 -24.25 -0.53 -21.08
CA ALA A 79 -22.84 -0.21 -20.87
C ALA A 79 -22.44 1.07 -21.62
N LEU A 80 -22.89 1.23 -22.87
CA LEU A 80 -22.66 2.45 -23.64
C LEU A 80 -23.30 3.67 -22.97
N ARG A 81 -24.58 3.58 -22.58
CA ARG A 81 -25.27 4.68 -21.90
C ARG A 81 -24.64 5.04 -20.55
N ALA A 82 -24.17 4.05 -19.79
CA ALA A 82 -23.47 4.28 -18.53
C ALA A 82 -22.16 5.04 -18.76
N ARG A 83 -21.42 4.69 -19.82
CA ARG A 83 -20.19 5.40 -20.21
C ARG A 83 -20.48 6.81 -20.70
N ASP A 84 -21.51 7.00 -21.51
CA ASP A 84 -21.92 8.33 -21.98
C ASP A 84 -22.37 9.23 -20.82
N ALA A 85 -22.96 8.65 -19.76
CA ALA A 85 -23.35 9.39 -18.56
C ALA A 85 -22.16 9.90 -17.73
N GLU A 86 -20.94 9.38 -17.92
CA GLU A 86 -19.75 9.94 -17.25
C GLU A 86 -19.47 11.39 -17.67
N ILE A 87 -19.93 11.82 -18.84
CA ILE A 87 -19.81 13.21 -19.30
C ILE A 87 -20.51 14.18 -18.32
N LEU A 88 -21.49 13.69 -17.56
CA LEU A 88 -22.23 14.46 -16.56
C LEU A 88 -21.49 14.58 -15.21
N LEU A 89 -20.31 13.99 -15.06
CA LEU A 89 -19.50 14.13 -13.84
C LEU A 89 -18.94 15.56 -13.76
N GLU A 90 -19.47 16.35 -12.83
CA GLU A 90 -19.09 17.76 -12.66
C GLU A 90 -17.65 17.95 -12.16
N LYS A 91 -17.13 16.99 -11.39
CA LYS A 91 -15.84 17.12 -10.69
C LYS A 91 -14.76 16.33 -11.39
N THR A 92 -13.63 16.97 -11.63
CA THR A 92 -12.39 16.33 -12.07
C THR A 92 -11.58 15.83 -10.88
N THR A 93 -10.77 14.80 -11.10
CA THR A 93 -9.85 14.29 -10.09
C THR A 93 -8.67 15.25 -9.93
N GLY A 94 -8.30 15.57 -8.69
CA GLY A 94 -7.09 16.34 -8.41
C GLY A 94 -5.82 15.53 -8.70
N PHE A 95 -4.78 16.19 -9.21
CA PHE A 95 -3.48 15.59 -9.48
C PHE A 95 -2.35 16.58 -9.18
N LEU A 96 -1.13 16.06 -9.07
CA LEU A 96 0.11 16.84 -8.93
C LEU A 96 1.12 16.23 -9.90
N GLU A 97 1.50 17.00 -10.92
CA GLU A 97 2.46 16.59 -11.94
C GLU A 97 3.68 17.52 -11.88
N PRO A 98 4.91 16.98 -12.00
CA PRO A 98 6.10 17.82 -12.09
C PRO A 98 6.12 18.49 -13.47
N GLU A 99 6.39 19.80 -13.51
CA GLU A 99 6.45 20.54 -14.78
C GLU A 99 7.77 20.25 -15.51
N THR A 100 8.84 20.09 -14.75
CA THR A 100 10.20 19.89 -15.27
C THR A 100 10.76 18.53 -14.87
N GLU A 101 11.61 17.93 -15.73
CA GLU A 101 12.27 16.63 -15.46
C GLU A 101 13.12 16.59 -14.18
N LEU A 102 13.60 17.75 -13.72
CA LEU A 102 14.41 17.88 -12.52
C LEU A 102 13.58 17.88 -11.22
N GLU A 103 12.30 18.25 -11.34
CA GLU A 103 11.34 18.30 -10.24
C GLU A 103 10.83 16.90 -9.92
N ARG A 104 10.62 16.66 -8.62
CA ARG A 104 10.16 15.35 -8.14
C ARG A 104 9.02 15.57 -7.17
N THR A 105 7.88 14.93 -7.44
CA THR A 105 6.63 15.11 -6.69
C THR A 105 6.78 14.88 -5.19
N TYR A 106 7.64 13.95 -4.76
CA TYR A 106 7.87 13.67 -3.34
C TYR A 106 8.68 14.74 -2.59
N LYS A 107 9.23 15.75 -3.27
CA LYS A 107 9.98 16.85 -2.64
C LYS A 107 9.11 18.07 -2.32
N VAL A 108 7.90 18.12 -2.87
CA VAL A 108 6.95 19.22 -2.68
C VAL A 108 6.53 19.29 -1.21
N ARG A 109 6.59 20.47 -0.60
CA ARG A 109 6.23 20.65 0.82
C ARG A 109 4.74 20.93 0.96
N GLN A 110 4.22 20.70 2.16
CA GLN A 110 2.83 20.99 2.44
C GLN A 110 2.50 22.49 2.48
N GLN A 111 3.50 23.35 2.67
CA GLN A 111 3.35 24.81 2.57
C GLN A 111 3.08 25.21 1.11
N ASP A 112 3.93 24.76 0.20
CA ASP A 112 3.79 24.99 -1.25
C ASP A 112 2.39 24.58 -1.75
N ILE A 113 1.91 23.39 -1.36
CA ILE A 113 0.57 22.91 -1.74
C ILE A 113 -0.57 23.82 -1.24
N ILE A 114 -0.42 24.47 -0.09
CA ILE A 114 -1.46 25.35 0.46
C ILE A 114 -1.54 26.66 -0.34
N GLU A 115 -0.40 27.17 -0.79
CA GLU A 115 -0.29 28.42 -1.54
C GLU A 115 -0.92 28.28 -2.93
N ASP A 116 -0.78 27.11 -3.57
CA ASP A 116 -1.28 26.85 -4.92
C ASP A 116 -2.76 26.41 -4.97
N VAL A 117 -3.28 25.86 -3.87
CA VAL A 117 -4.63 25.30 -3.85
C VAL A 117 -5.66 26.34 -3.38
N ALA A 118 -6.89 26.26 -3.90
CA ALA A 118 -8.00 27.12 -3.49
C ALA A 118 -8.20 27.18 -1.96
N VAL A 119 -8.53 28.37 -1.46
CA VAL A 119 -8.67 28.69 -0.02
C VAL A 119 -9.55 27.70 0.74
N SER A 120 -10.65 27.23 0.14
CA SER A 120 -11.57 26.27 0.77
C SER A 120 -10.97 24.87 1.00
N THR A 121 -9.94 24.50 0.24
CA THR A 121 -9.19 23.26 0.44
C THR A 121 -7.96 23.49 1.32
N ALA A 122 -7.31 24.65 1.22
CA ALA A 122 -6.30 25.08 2.18
C ALA A 122 -6.81 25.08 3.63
N GLN A 123 -8.04 25.57 3.87
CA GLN A 123 -8.69 25.58 5.19
C GLN A 123 -8.92 24.18 5.79
N LYS A 124 -8.96 23.13 4.97
CA LYS A 124 -9.13 21.74 5.43
C LYS A 124 -7.87 21.18 6.09
N ARG A 125 -6.72 21.82 5.90
CA ARG A 125 -5.50 21.48 6.62
C ARG A 125 -5.52 22.17 7.99
N PHE A 126 -5.63 21.36 9.02
CA PHE A 126 -5.49 21.81 10.40
C PHE A 126 -4.67 20.80 11.19
N GLU A 127 -4.13 21.25 12.32
CA GLU A 127 -3.36 20.44 13.25
C GLU A 127 -3.99 20.59 14.64
N LEU A 128 -4.34 19.47 15.27
CA LEU A 128 -4.84 19.44 16.64
C LEU A 128 -3.71 19.01 17.57
N LYS A 129 -3.28 19.90 18.46
CA LYS A 129 -2.21 19.65 19.42
C LYS A 129 -2.78 19.08 20.72
N LEU A 130 -2.82 17.74 20.81
CA LEU A 130 -3.39 16.99 21.94
C LEU A 130 -2.30 16.09 22.56
N ASP A 131 -1.35 16.67 23.27
CA ASP A 131 -0.13 15.96 23.69
C ASP A 131 -0.28 15.12 24.98
N GLN A 132 -1.33 15.38 25.77
CA GLN A 132 -1.44 14.85 27.13
C GLN A 132 -1.98 13.40 27.18
N LEU A 133 -2.83 13.01 26.22
CA LEU A 133 -3.69 11.83 26.30
C LEU A 133 -3.20 10.64 25.44
N GLY A 134 -1.92 10.65 25.10
CA GLY A 134 -1.24 9.59 24.35
C GLY A 134 -1.45 9.70 22.83
N PRO A 135 -0.97 8.72 22.05
CA PRO A 135 -1.16 8.73 20.60
C PRO A 135 -2.65 8.63 20.25
N TYR A 136 -3.07 9.42 19.27
CA TYR A 136 -4.45 9.45 18.78
C TYR A 136 -4.64 8.56 17.56
N ILE A 137 -5.76 7.86 17.54
CA ILE A 137 -6.30 7.17 16.37
C ILE A 137 -7.46 8.00 15.84
N ALA A 138 -7.56 8.13 14.52
CA ALA A 138 -8.59 8.90 13.87
C ALA A 138 -9.30 8.07 12.79
N GLU A 139 -10.62 8.22 12.71
CA GLU A 139 -11.42 7.67 11.63
C GLU A 139 -12.47 8.67 11.13
N TYR A 140 -12.57 8.77 9.81
CA TYR A 140 -13.63 9.53 9.15
C TYR A 140 -14.88 8.68 8.98
N SER A 141 -16.04 9.32 9.08
CA SER A 141 -17.27 8.72 8.56
C SER A 141 -17.13 8.41 7.07
N ARG A 142 -17.91 7.46 6.57
CA ARG A 142 -17.97 7.08 5.14
C ARG A 142 -18.27 8.25 4.21
N ASN A 143 -18.99 9.28 4.70
CA ASN A 143 -19.26 10.50 3.95
C ASN A 143 -18.15 11.57 4.06
N GLY A 144 -17.18 11.35 4.95
CA GLY A 144 -16.07 12.27 5.22
C GLY A 144 -16.48 13.55 5.95
N ARG A 145 -17.68 13.65 6.53
CA ARG A 145 -18.13 14.86 7.27
C ARG A 145 -17.66 14.86 8.71
N ASP A 146 -17.93 13.79 9.44
CA ASP A 146 -17.62 13.69 10.86
C ASP A 146 -16.29 12.94 11.04
N LEU A 147 -15.45 13.45 11.92
CA LEU A 147 -14.17 12.90 12.34
C LEU A 147 -14.33 12.37 13.76
N LEU A 148 -13.90 11.13 13.97
CA LEU A 148 -13.84 10.47 15.27
C LEU A 148 -12.37 10.29 15.62
N MET A 149 -12.01 10.70 16.82
CA MET A 149 -10.65 10.64 17.34
C MET A 149 -10.67 10.03 18.72
N ALA A 150 -9.66 9.24 19.02
CA ALA A 150 -9.47 8.73 20.37
C ALA A 150 -8.01 8.64 20.77
N GLY A 151 -7.70 9.15 21.95
CA GLY A 151 -6.41 9.05 22.59
C GLY A 151 -6.30 7.75 23.38
N ARG A 152 -5.10 7.16 23.39
CA ARG A 152 -4.84 5.89 24.08
C ARG A 152 -5.19 5.90 25.58
N LYS A 153 -5.19 7.06 26.24
CA LYS A 153 -5.55 7.22 27.66
C LYS A 153 -7.06 7.40 27.94
N GLY A 154 -7.93 7.13 26.97
CA GLY A 154 -9.38 7.13 27.21
C GLY A 154 -10.13 8.36 26.74
N HIS A 155 -9.45 9.30 26.07
CA HIS A 155 -10.10 10.49 25.49
C HIS A 155 -10.75 10.12 24.17
N ILE A 156 -12.01 10.49 23.97
CA ILE A 156 -12.73 10.30 22.71
C ILE A 156 -13.39 11.61 22.34
N ALA A 157 -13.20 12.03 21.10
CA ALA A 157 -13.85 13.19 20.54
C ALA A 157 -14.45 12.85 19.18
N THR A 158 -15.66 13.31 18.95
CA THR A 158 -16.29 13.38 17.62
C THR A 158 -16.46 14.84 17.26
N MET A 159 -16.20 15.20 16.01
CA MET A 159 -16.36 16.56 15.52
C MET A 159 -16.74 16.59 14.04
N ASP A 160 -17.55 17.58 13.64
CA ASP A 160 -17.60 18.00 12.25
C ASP A 160 -16.32 18.81 11.99
N TRP A 161 -15.32 18.17 11.39
CA TRP A 161 -14.00 18.75 11.21
C TRP A 161 -13.98 19.88 10.18
N ARG A 162 -15.02 20.01 9.35
CA ARG A 162 -15.13 21.09 8.35
C ARG A 162 -15.70 22.35 8.98
N GLU A 163 -16.72 22.19 9.83
CA GLU A 163 -17.34 23.30 10.56
C GLU A 163 -16.61 23.63 11.87
N GLY A 164 -15.73 22.75 12.35
CA GLY A 164 -15.06 22.88 13.65
C GLY A 164 -15.99 22.65 14.84
N LYS A 165 -17.17 22.06 14.62
CA LYS A 165 -18.17 21.82 15.68
C LYS A 165 -17.91 20.49 16.37
N LEU A 166 -17.65 20.53 17.66
CA LEU A 166 -17.57 19.34 18.50
C LEU A 166 -18.96 18.68 18.58
N GLY A 167 -19.00 17.38 18.34
CA GLY A 167 -20.21 16.56 18.47
C GLY A 167 -20.36 16.01 19.88
N CYS A 168 -19.36 15.26 20.33
CA CYS A 168 -19.34 14.59 21.62
C CYS A 168 -17.89 14.43 22.07
N GLU A 169 -17.63 14.72 23.35
CA GLU A 169 -16.32 14.56 23.98
C GLU A 169 -16.52 13.78 25.29
N LEU A 170 -15.71 12.73 25.47
CA LEU A 170 -15.84 11.76 26.54
C LEU A 170 -14.47 11.33 27.05
N GLN A 171 -14.40 11.04 28.35
CA GLN A 171 -13.22 10.49 29.00
C GLN A 171 -13.60 9.19 29.71
N LEU A 172 -13.15 8.05 29.18
CA LEU A 172 -13.43 6.72 29.74
C LEU A 172 -12.46 6.32 30.87
N GLY A 173 -11.25 6.91 30.90
CA GLY A 173 -10.21 6.53 31.85
C GLY A 173 -9.53 5.17 31.58
N GLU A 174 -9.98 4.45 30.54
CA GLU A 174 -9.44 3.16 30.12
C GLU A 174 -8.48 3.25 28.93
N THR A 175 -7.74 2.17 28.67
CA THR A 175 -6.86 2.09 27.50
C THR A 175 -7.63 1.80 26.22
N ILE A 176 -7.74 2.80 25.34
CA ILE A 176 -8.38 2.65 24.04
C ILE A 176 -7.40 2.01 23.05
N ARG A 177 -7.89 1.00 22.32
CA ARG A 177 -7.10 0.24 21.34
C ARG A 177 -7.44 0.61 19.92
N ASP A 178 -8.72 0.71 19.62
CA ASP A 178 -9.19 1.09 18.30
C ASP A 178 -10.61 1.67 18.42
N VAL A 179 -10.98 2.48 17.44
CA VAL A 179 -12.23 3.23 17.43
C VAL A 179 -12.77 3.28 16.03
N LYS A 180 -14.08 3.02 15.90
CA LYS A 180 -14.70 2.89 14.61
C LYS A 180 -16.11 3.45 14.50
N TRP A 181 -16.41 4.11 13.38
CA TRP A 181 -17.78 4.44 12.97
C TRP A 181 -18.55 3.18 12.57
N LEU A 182 -19.84 3.15 12.86
CA LEU A 182 -20.77 2.14 12.35
C LEU A 182 -21.42 2.62 11.05
N HIS A 183 -22.70 2.28 10.84
CA HIS A 183 -23.42 2.64 9.63
C HIS A 183 -23.73 4.15 9.52
N ASN A 184 -23.95 4.82 10.66
CA ASN A 184 -24.30 6.25 10.74
C ASN A 184 -23.32 7.01 11.62
N ASN A 185 -23.29 8.33 11.46
CA ASN A 185 -22.52 9.26 12.29
C ASN A 185 -23.06 9.43 13.72
N GLN A 186 -24.04 8.63 14.11
CA GLN A 186 -24.67 8.65 15.43
C GLN A 186 -24.10 7.56 16.36
N PHE A 187 -23.50 6.52 15.78
CA PHE A 187 -23.04 5.36 16.51
C PHE A 187 -21.58 5.08 16.17
N PHE A 188 -20.78 4.92 17.20
CA PHE A 188 -19.41 4.47 17.07
C PHE A 188 -19.09 3.42 18.13
N ALA A 189 -18.16 2.54 17.80
CA ALA A 189 -17.67 1.49 18.68
C ALA A 189 -16.27 1.85 19.15
N VAL A 190 -16.02 1.63 20.43
CA VAL A 190 -14.71 1.83 21.06
C VAL A 190 -14.25 0.49 21.61
N ALA A 191 -13.07 0.06 21.19
CA ALA A 191 -12.39 -1.07 21.80
C ALA A 191 -11.55 -0.56 22.99
N ALA A 192 -12.08 -0.74 24.20
CA ALA A 192 -11.36 -0.55 25.46
C ALA A 192 -11.16 -1.92 26.17
N GLU A 193 -10.82 -1.92 27.46
CA GLU A 193 -10.72 -3.17 28.23
C GLU A 193 -12.10 -3.80 28.39
N GLU A 194 -13.11 -2.98 28.69
CA GLU A 194 -14.51 -3.30 28.49
C GLU A 194 -15.01 -2.68 27.19
N LEU A 195 -15.64 -3.48 26.32
CA LEU A 195 -16.17 -2.93 25.08
C LEU A 195 -17.41 -2.07 25.38
N CYS A 196 -17.30 -0.77 25.08
CA CYS A 196 -18.40 0.18 25.16
C CYS A 196 -18.90 0.56 23.75
N LEU A 197 -20.16 0.23 23.44
CA LEU A 197 -20.87 0.79 22.29
C LEU A 197 -21.47 2.14 22.69
N HIS A 198 -21.09 3.22 22.01
CA HIS A 198 -21.45 4.58 22.42
C HIS A 198 -22.32 5.32 21.39
N LEU A 199 -23.29 6.08 21.90
CA LEU A 199 -24.17 6.96 21.13
C LEU A 199 -23.65 8.39 21.13
N ARG A 200 -23.85 9.13 20.03
CA ARG A 200 -23.52 10.55 19.86
C ARG A 200 -24.06 11.49 20.97
N GLN A 201 -24.98 11.04 21.84
CA GLN A 201 -25.55 11.83 22.94
C GLN A 201 -24.93 11.55 24.33
N GLY A 202 -23.73 10.96 24.42
CA GLY A 202 -23.05 10.79 25.70
C GLY A 202 -23.65 9.70 26.61
N ARG A 203 -24.62 8.92 26.11
CA ARG A 203 -25.23 7.79 26.83
C ARG A 203 -24.71 6.47 26.28
N CYS A 204 -24.03 5.69 27.12
CA CYS A 204 -23.69 4.29 26.87
C CYS A 204 -24.99 3.48 26.81
N ARG A 205 -25.27 2.78 25.70
CA ARG A 205 -26.47 1.95 25.59
C ARG A 205 -26.23 0.50 26.03
N ALA A 206 -24.99 0.03 26.00
CA ALA A 206 -24.63 -1.31 26.45
C ALA A 206 -23.15 -1.36 26.86
N ALA A 207 -22.90 -1.62 28.16
CA ALA A 207 -21.69 -2.29 28.60
C ALA A 207 -21.96 -3.79 28.45
N LEU A 208 -21.21 -4.47 27.58
CA LEU A 208 -21.35 -5.92 27.40
C LEU A 208 -20.57 -6.63 28.52
N PRO A 209 -21.18 -7.53 29.29
CA PRO A 209 -20.47 -8.25 30.34
C PRO A 209 -19.35 -9.14 29.77
N GLU A 210 -18.22 -9.03 30.48
CA GLU A 210 -17.07 -9.90 30.70
C GLU A 210 -16.54 -10.86 29.62
N GLU A 211 -15.20 -10.90 29.57
CA GLU A 211 -14.29 -11.79 28.83
C GLU A 211 -13.86 -11.35 27.41
N ALA A 212 -12.74 -10.61 27.39
CA ALA A 212 -11.58 -10.64 26.47
C ALA A 212 -11.78 -10.42 24.93
N PRO A 213 -10.75 -9.92 24.20
CA PRO A 213 -10.90 -8.92 23.15
C PRO A 213 -11.62 -9.44 21.91
N ARG A 214 -12.72 -8.76 21.57
CA ARG A 214 -13.72 -9.14 20.57
C ARG A 214 -13.55 -8.27 19.32
N VAL A 215 -13.12 -8.85 18.21
CA VAL A 215 -13.19 -8.20 16.88
C VAL A 215 -14.64 -8.24 16.46
N HIS A 216 -15.27 -7.08 16.21
CA HIS A 216 -16.68 -6.98 15.87
C HIS A 216 -16.88 -6.96 14.37
N ALA A 217 -17.74 -7.82 13.86
CA ALA A 217 -18.09 -7.83 12.45
C ALA A 217 -19.58 -8.07 12.17
N HIS A 218 -20.37 -7.01 12.03
CA HIS A 218 -21.28 -6.78 10.89
C HIS A 218 -21.62 -5.28 10.85
N GLY A 219 -20.82 -4.58 10.04
CA GLY A 219 -20.64 -3.13 10.02
C GLY A 219 -19.43 -2.69 9.17
N VAL A 220 -18.46 -3.55 8.84
CA VAL A 220 -17.54 -4.23 9.78
C VAL A 220 -16.32 -3.35 9.87
N SER A 221 -16.22 -2.62 10.95
CA SER A 221 -15.08 -1.78 11.20
C SER A 221 -14.10 -2.63 12.00
N ALA A 222 -13.06 -3.10 11.30
CA ALA A 222 -12.01 -3.94 11.85
C ALA A 222 -11.34 -3.21 13.02
N LEU A 223 -11.74 -3.55 14.26
CA LEU A 223 -11.07 -3.10 15.47
C LEU A 223 -9.83 -3.98 15.70
N SER A 224 -8.63 -3.45 15.47
CA SER A 224 -7.37 -4.20 15.64
C SER A 224 -6.77 -4.08 17.05
N LEU A 225 -6.97 -5.14 17.84
CA LEU A 225 -5.99 -5.96 18.62
C LEU A 225 -5.04 -5.36 19.68
N SER A 226 -5.15 -5.99 20.86
CA SER A 226 -4.22 -5.94 22.01
C SER A 226 -2.99 -6.86 21.85
N PRO A 227 -1.80 -6.51 22.40
CA PRO A 227 -0.75 -7.47 22.71
C PRO A 227 -0.82 -7.98 24.17
N LEU A 228 -0.24 -9.17 24.37
CA LEU A 228 0.24 -9.80 25.61
C LEU A 228 -0.75 -10.00 26.77
N HIS A 229 -1.33 -11.20 26.84
CA HIS A 229 -1.24 -12.08 28.00
C HIS A 229 -1.23 -13.53 27.48
N ASN A 230 -0.37 -14.38 28.05
CA ASN A 230 -0.20 -15.77 27.67
C ASN A 230 -1.55 -16.52 27.66
N GLY A 231 -1.84 -17.26 26.59
CA GLY A 231 -2.73 -18.43 26.68
C GLY A 231 -4.12 -18.37 26.02
N HIS A 232 -4.62 -17.22 25.55
CA HIS A 232 -5.96 -17.21 24.93
C HIS A 232 -5.90 -17.37 23.40
N GLN A 233 -6.44 -18.47 22.89
CA GLN A 233 -6.83 -18.60 21.49
C GLN A 233 -7.70 -17.40 21.11
N ARG A 234 -7.41 -16.75 19.98
CA ARG A 234 -8.10 -15.50 19.60
C ARG A 234 -9.17 -15.75 18.55
N TRP A 235 -10.35 -15.24 18.85
CA TRP A 235 -11.58 -15.45 18.13
C TRP A 235 -11.90 -14.20 17.31
N LEU A 236 -12.53 -14.41 16.15
CA LEU A 236 -13.14 -13.38 15.34
C LEU A 236 -14.65 -13.48 15.57
N LYS A 237 -15.29 -12.42 16.12
CA LYS A 237 -16.70 -12.44 16.50
C LYS A 237 -17.53 -11.56 15.56
N TYR A 238 -18.42 -12.19 14.81
CA TYR A 238 -19.38 -11.46 13.98
C TYR A 238 -20.57 -11.10 14.86
N GLN A 239 -20.87 -9.80 14.99
CA GLN A 239 -22.01 -9.32 15.78
C GLN A 239 -22.85 -8.40 14.93
N ASP A 240 -24.14 -8.66 14.92
CA ASP A 240 -25.11 -7.77 14.31
C ASP A 240 -25.37 -6.58 15.23
N THR A 241 -25.05 -5.39 14.74
CA THR A 241 -25.22 -4.13 15.49
C THR A 241 -26.68 -3.71 15.64
N SER A 242 -27.57 -4.21 14.78
CA SER A 242 -28.99 -3.88 14.83
C SER A 242 -29.75 -4.66 15.91
N THR A 243 -29.45 -5.96 16.03
CA THR A 243 -30.06 -6.87 17.02
C THR A 243 -29.22 -7.02 18.29
N GLY A 244 -27.93 -6.69 18.23
CA GLY A 244 -26.98 -6.90 19.32
C GLY A 244 -26.53 -8.37 19.48
N GLN A 245 -27.01 -9.29 18.64
CA GLN A 245 -26.70 -10.71 18.74
C GLN A 245 -25.37 -11.06 18.05
N ILE A 246 -24.64 -12.00 18.64
CA ILE A 246 -23.44 -12.58 18.03
C ILE A 246 -23.90 -13.61 17.00
N VAL A 247 -23.52 -13.39 15.74
CA VAL A 247 -23.84 -14.23 14.60
C VAL A 247 -22.94 -15.47 14.59
N THR A 248 -21.62 -15.27 14.64
CA THR A 248 -20.65 -16.37 14.66
C THR A 248 -19.37 -16.01 15.41
N GLU A 249 -18.73 -17.02 15.99
CA GLU A 249 -17.40 -16.90 16.59
C GLU A 249 -16.44 -17.86 15.90
N LEU A 250 -15.37 -17.32 15.31
CA LEU A 250 -14.42 -18.08 14.51
C LEU A 250 -13.03 -18.08 15.16
N PRO A 251 -12.49 -19.24 15.58
CA PRO A 251 -11.15 -19.30 16.15
C PRO A 251 -10.09 -19.21 15.05
N THR A 252 -9.16 -18.25 15.14
CA THR A 252 -8.14 -18.06 14.10
C THR A 252 -7.05 -19.13 14.10
N LYS A 253 -6.84 -19.80 15.25
CA LYS A 253 -5.84 -20.87 15.48
C LYS A 253 -4.37 -20.47 15.21
N LEU A 254 -4.09 -19.21 14.88
CA LEU A 254 -2.74 -18.69 14.54
C LEU A 254 -2.25 -17.64 15.54
N GLY A 255 -2.84 -17.68 16.75
CA GLY A 255 -2.56 -16.72 17.80
C GLY A 255 -3.21 -15.36 17.54
N PRO A 256 -2.70 -14.29 18.17
CA PRO A 256 -3.21 -12.95 17.98
C PRO A 256 -3.00 -12.44 16.58
N PRO A 257 -4.08 -12.06 15.86
CA PRO A 257 -3.87 -11.22 14.71
C PRO A 257 -3.25 -9.90 15.19
N THR A 258 -2.48 -9.27 14.32
CA THR A 258 -1.78 -7.99 14.57
C THR A 258 -2.38 -6.88 13.73
N ALA A 259 -2.98 -7.21 12.60
CA ALA A 259 -3.69 -6.29 11.73
C ALA A 259 -5.01 -6.93 11.30
N ILE A 260 -6.08 -6.12 11.23
CA ILE A 260 -7.37 -6.57 10.69
C ILE A 260 -7.86 -5.51 9.73
N THR A 261 -8.31 -5.92 8.56
CA THR A 261 -8.92 -5.04 7.57
C THR A 261 -10.12 -5.65 6.92
N HIS A 262 -11.16 -4.85 6.72
CA HIS A 262 -12.35 -5.22 5.98
C HIS A 262 -12.18 -4.89 4.49
N ASN A 263 -12.62 -5.81 3.63
CA ASN A 263 -12.73 -5.55 2.21
C ASN A 263 -14.11 -4.95 1.87
N PRO A 264 -14.19 -3.69 1.38
CA PRO A 264 -15.45 -3.03 1.07
C PRO A 264 -16.31 -3.69 -0.02
N TYR A 265 -15.70 -4.47 -0.92
CA TYR A 265 -16.39 -5.04 -2.07
C TYR A 265 -17.13 -6.34 -1.73
N ASN A 266 -16.50 -7.24 -0.98
CA ASN A 266 -17.03 -8.58 -0.68
C ASN A 266 -17.29 -8.83 0.81
N ALA A 267 -17.03 -7.84 1.67
CA ALA A 267 -17.19 -7.90 3.12
C ALA A 267 -16.35 -8.98 3.86
N ILE A 268 -15.33 -9.53 3.20
CA ILE A 268 -14.41 -10.50 3.81
C ILE A 268 -13.43 -9.75 4.73
N ILE A 269 -13.10 -10.37 5.86
CA ILE A 269 -12.14 -9.82 6.82
C ILE A 269 -10.77 -10.45 6.58
N HIS A 270 -9.78 -9.60 6.36
CA HIS A 270 -8.38 -9.98 6.25
C HIS A 270 -7.75 -9.80 7.63
N ALA A 271 -7.28 -10.90 8.22
CA ALA A 271 -6.56 -10.90 9.49
C ALA A 271 -5.09 -11.25 9.24
N GLY A 272 -4.19 -10.33 9.55
CA GLY A 272 -2.74 -10.55 9.51
C GLY A 272 -2.24 -11.08 10.84
N HIS A 273 -1.36 -12.08 10.81
CA HIS A 273 -0.86 -12.78 11.99
C HIS A 273 0.63 -12.52 12.24
N GLN A 274 1.10 -12.93 13.41
CA GLN A 274 2.52 -12.81 13.81
C GLN A 274 3.45 -13.71 13.00
N ASN A 275 2.94 -14.81 12.46
CA ASN A 275 3.71 -15.72 11.59
C ASN A 275 3.90 -15.18 10.14
N GLY A 276 3.44 -13.96 9.85
CA GLY A 276 3.53 -13.36 8.51
C GLY A 276 2.48 -13.84 7.51
N THR A 277 1.53 -14.67 7.96
CA THR A 277 0.37 -15.06 7.15
C THR A 277 -0.78 -14.08 7.30
N VAL A 278 -1.52 -13.89 6.22
CA VAL A 278 -2.76 -13.13 6.14
C VAL A 278 -3.86 -14.13 5.82
N THR A 279 -4.84 -14.26 6.70
CA THR A 279 -5.99 -15.15 6.54
C THR A 279 -7.25 -14.38 6.22
N LEU A 280 -8.06 -14.89 5.30
CA LEU A 280 -9.33 -14.30 4.89
C LEU A 280 -10.48 -15.06 5.53
N TRP A 281 -11.38 -14.33 6.18
CA TRP A 281 -12.49 -14.88 6.96
C TRP A 281 -13.83 -14.41 6.42
N SER A 282 -14.75 -15.36 6.27
CA SER A 282 -16.16 -15.15 6.00
C SER A 282 -16.96 -15.65 7.20
N PRO A 283 -18.07 -14.98 7.60
CA PRO A 283 -18.92 -15.46 8.68
C PRO A 283 -19.53 -16.83 8.40
N ASN A 284 -19.63 -17.22 7.14
CA ASN A 284 -20.25 -18.48 6.71
C ASN A 284 -19.32 -19.70 6.79
N SER A 285 -18.01 -19.49 6.98
CA SER A 285 -17.01 -20.56 6.97
C SER A 285 -16.26 -20.62 8.29
N HIS A 286 -16.23 -21.79 8.93
CA HIS A 286 -15.51 -21.98 10.19
C HIS A 286 -13.98 -21.95 10.06
N ASP A 287 -13.46 -22.27 8.88
CA ASP A 287 -12.04 -22.15 8.55
C ASP A 287 -11.79 -20.94 7.64
N ALA A 288 -10.53 -20.48 7.60
CA ALA A 288 -10.12 -19.39 6.74
C ALA A 288 -10.30 -19.76 5.26
N VAL A 289 -11.01 -18.92 4.51
CA VAL A 289 -11.28 -19.09 3.07
C VAL A 289 -9.98 -19.12 2.28
N VAL A 290 -9.02 -18.26 2.65
CA VAL A 290 -7.69 -18.20 2.04
C VAL A 290 -6.66 -17.96 3.14
N LYS A 291 -5.49 -18.61 3.01
CA LYS A 291 -4.29 -18.32 3.80
C LYS A 291 -3.18 -17.87 2.85
N LEU A 292 -2.69 -16.64 3.03
CA LEU A 292 -1.67 -16.01 2.20
C LEU A 292 -0.41 -15.80 3.03
N LEU A 293 0.71 -16.42 2.68
CA LEU A 293 2.00 -16.09 3.30
C LEU A 293 2.55 -14.82 2.65
N ALA A 294 2.39 -13.68 3.32
CA ALA A 294 2.75 -12.38 2.76
C ALA A 294 4.16 -11.92 3.18
N HIS A 295 4.56 -12.24 4.42
CA HIS A 295 5.82 -11.81 4.99
C HIS A 295 6.48 -12.96 5.77
N ARG A 296 7.79 -12.85 6.01
CA ARG A 296 8.52 -13.78 6.90
C ARG A 296 8.28 -13.44 8.38
N GLY A 297 8.17 -12.16 8.70
CA GLY A 297 7.86 -11.66 10.04
C GLY A 297 6.39 -11.27 10.18
N ALA A 298 6.02 -10.79 11.37
CA ALA A 298 4.65 -10.40 11.70
C ALA A 298 4.08 -9.34 10.76
N VAL A 299 2.82 -9.51 10.34
CA VAL A 299 2.10 -8.50 9.56
C VAL A 299 1.78 -7.30 10.47
N ARG A 300 2.25 -6.10 10.16
CA ARG A 300 2.04 -4.90 10.99
C ARG A 300 0.79 -4.13 10.62
N SER A 301 0.49 -4.06 9.33
CA SER A 301 -0.71 -3.40 8.82
C SER A 301 -1.11 -4.01 7.48
N ALA A 302 -2.39 -3.94 7.16
CA ALA A 302 -2.94 -4.29 5.87
C ALA A 302 -3.86 -3.15 5.40
N ALA A 303 -4.08 -3.07 4.09
CA ALA A 303 -5.05 -2.17 3.48
C ALA A 303 -5.57 -2.80 2.19
N VAL A 304 -6.88 -2.73 1.98
CA VAL A 304 -7.55 -3.31 0.80
C VAL A 304 -8.14 -2.19 -0.03
N ASP A 305 -7.93 -2.28 -1.35
CA ASP A 305 -8.53 -1.37 -2.32
C ASP A 305 -10.07 -1.47 -2.27
N ARG A 306 -10.77 -0.36 -2.52
CA ARG A 306 -12.24 -0.32 -2.52
C ARG A 306 -12.83 -1.20 -3.61
N GLU A 307 -12.15 -1.33 -4.74
CA GLU A 307 -12.52 -2.24 -5.83
C GLU A 307 -12.07 -3.69 -5.60
N ALA A 308 -11.41 -3.97 -4.46
CA ALA A 308 -10.86 -5.28 -4.11
C ALA A 308 -9.85 -5.86 -5.11
N ARG A 309 -9.22 -5.04 -5.95
CA ARG A 309 -8.20 -5.50 -6.89
C ARG A 309 -6.86 -5.76 -6.22
N TYR A 310 -6.51 -4.93 -5.24
CA TYR A 310 -5.22 -4.96 -4.59
C TYR A 310 -5.38 -5.03 -3.07
N ASN A 311 -4.47 -5.76 -2.44
CA ASN A 311 -4.28 -5.78 -1.00
C ASN A 311 -2.81 -5.47 -0.73
N VAL A 312 -2.55 -4.46 0.09
CA VAL A 312 -1.20 -4.05 0.47
C VAL A 312 -1.00 -4.46 1.93
N THR A 313 0.00 -5.30 2.17
CA THR A 313 0.39 -5.68 3.52
C THR A 313 1.80 -5.21 3.82
N THR A 314 2.00 -4.78 5.05
CA THR A 314 3.30 -4.38 5.57
C THR A 314 3.70 -5.37 6.65
N GLY A 315 4.92 -5.88 6.55
CA GLY A 315 5.47 -6.85 7.48
C GLY A 315 6.61 -6.24 8.28
N GLN A 316 6.85 -6.79 9.46
CA GLN A 316 8.10 -6.57 10.17
C GLN A 316 9.21 -7.28 9.39
N GLY A 317 10.16 -6.50 8.89
CA GLY A 317 11.37 -7.05 8.29
C GLY A 317 12.15 -7.78 9.38
N LEU A 318 12.12 -9.11 9.35
CA LEU A 318 13.18 -9.86 10.00
C LEU A 318 14.47 -9.57 9.24
N PRO A 319 15.63 -9.46 9.93
CA PRO A 319 16.91 -9.49 9.25
C PRO A 319 16.90 -10.65 8.26
N PRO A 320 17.46 -10.51 7.05
CA PRO A 320 17.67 -11.68 6.20
C PRO A 320 18.35 -12.74 7.07
N ASP A 321 17.88 -13.98 7.00
CA ASP A 321 18.51 -15.09 7.71
C ASP A 321 20.01 -14.96 7.44
N LYS A 322 20.79 -14.65 8.49
CA LYS A 322 22.24 -14.72 8.34
C LYS A 322 22.47 -16.18 8.07
N ASP A 323 22.90 -16.53 6.86
CA ASP A 323 23.35 -17.88 6.54
C ASP A 323 24.35 -18.27 7.63
N LEU A 324 23.93 -19.09 8.60
CA LEU A 324 24.75 -19.46 9.75
C LEU A 324 25.97 -20.28 9.30
N ASP A 325 25.90 -20.81 8.08
CA ASP A 325 26.96 -21.54 7.37
C ASP A 325 27.89 -20.63 6.54
N ALA A 326 27.57 -19.34 6.40
CA ALA A 326 28.46 -18.41 5.71
C ALA A 326 29.67 -18.10 6.59
N LYS A 327 30.87 -18.45 6.09
CA LYS A 327 32.13 -18.13 6.76
C LYS A 327 32.19 -16.61 7.02
N PRO A 328 32.62 -16.18 8.22
CA PRO A 328 32.75 -14.76 8.52
C PRO A 328 33.68 -14.13 7.49
N GLU A 329 33.20 -13.12 6.77
CA GLU A 329 34.02 -12.37 5.83
C GLU A 329 35.14 -11.65 6.61
N ASN A 330 36.36 -12.19 6.56
CA ASN A 330 37.51 -11.52 7.14
C ASN A 330 37.83 -10.29 6.27
N VAL A 331 37.44 -9.12 6.75
CA VAL A 331 37.54 -7.83 6.05
C VAL A 331 38.94 -7.59 5.48
N GLU A 332 39.96 -8.09 6.17
CA GLU A 332 41.37 -7.95 5.81
C GLU A 332 41.76 -8.77 4.58
N GLU A 333 41.25 -10.00 4.46
CA GLU A 333 41.48 -10.84 3.28
C GLU A 333 40.78 -10.27 2.05
N GLU A 334 39.59 -9.70 2.21
CA GLU A 334 38.86 -9.03 1.12
C GLU A 334 39.66 -7.82 0.58
N ILE A 335 40.23 -7.01 1.48
CA ILE A 335 41.08 -5.88 1.13
C ILE A 335 42.38 -6.36 0.46
N ARG A 336 43.02 -7.41 0.99
CA ARG A 336 44.26 -7.98 0.45
C ARG A 336 44.07 -8.55 -0.96
N ASN A 337 42.97 -9.25 -1.20
CA ASN A 337 42.64 -9.81 -2.52
C ASN A 337 42.35 -8.71 -3.55
N ARG A 338 41.68 -7.62 -3.14
CA ARG A 338 41.44 -6.45 -4.00
C ARG A 338 42.70 -5.62 -4.26
N ALA A 339 43.64 -5.61 -3.30
CA ALA A 339 44.94 -4.96 -3.43
C ALA A 339 45.88 -5.68 -4.42
N ARG A 340 45.73 -7.00 -4.60
CA ARG A 340 46.48 -7.79 -5.61
C ARG A 340 46.07 -7.51 -7.05
N GLY A 341 44.90 -6.91 -7.29
CA GLY A 341 44.42 -6.58 -8.64
C GLY A 341 45.11 -5.35 -9.25
N LYS A 342 44.93 -5.12 -10.56
CA LYS A 342 45.38 -3.89 -11.24
C LYS A 342 44.91 -2.66 -10.44
N ASN A 343 45.81 -1.72 -10.14
CA ASN A 343 45.70 -0.57 -9.20
C ASN A 343 44.35 0.20 -9.15
N GLY A 344 43.47 0.07 -10.14
CA GLY A 344 42.12 0.64 -10.13
C GLY A 344 41.09 -0.10 -9.25
N ALA A 345 41.25 -1.40 -8.98
CA ALA A 345 40.25 -2.19 -8.26
C ALA A 345 40.10 -1.75 -6.78
N LEU A 346 41.22 -1.65 -6.07
CA LEU A 346 41.26 -1.18 -4.69
C LEU A 346 40.74 0.27 -4.57
N LYS A 347 41.14 1.16 -5.48
CA LYS A 347 40.71 2.57 -5.47
C LYS A 347 39.20 2.72 -5.68
N LYS A 348 38.61 1.94 -6.59
CA LYS A 348 37.14 1.89 -6.78
C LYS A 348 36.43 1.39 -5.53
N TYR A 349 36.98 0.37 -4.86
CA TYR A 349 36.42 -0.17 -3.62
C TYR A 349 36.43 0.84 -2.48
N LEU A 350 37.58 1.47 -2.20
CA LEU A 350 37.70 2.50 -1.17
C LEU A 350 36.71 3.65 -1.41
N ARG A 351 36.57 4.11 -2.66
CA ARG A 351 35.59 5.15 -3.02
C ARG A 351 34.14 4.71 -2.77
N LYS A 352 33.80 3.45 -3.06
CA LYS A 352 32.44 2.90 -2.87
C LYS A 352 32.10 2.76 -1.39
N GLN A 353 33.02 2.27 -0.55
CA GLN A 353 32.76 2.12 0.88
C GLN A 353 32.61 3.47 1.60
N ARG A 354 33.43 4.46 1.25
CA ARG A 354 33.36 5.82 1.83
C ARG A 354 32.08 6.57 1.48
N LYS A 355 31.38 6.20 0.39
CA LYS A 355 30.11 6.83 -0.04
C LYS A 355 28.89 6.31 0.74
N LYS A 356 29.04 5.24 1.54
CA LYS A 356 27.94 4.74 2.38
C LYS A 356 27.73 5.68 3.57
N ASN A 357 26.47 5.90 3.98
CA ASN A 357 26.15 6.75 5.13
C ASN A 357 26.34 6.04 6.48
N ILE A 358 26.26 4.71 6.52
CA ILE A 358 26.42 3.89 7.74
C ILE A 358 27.92 3.72 8.06
N ILE A 359 28.29 3.81 9.35
CA ILE A 359 29.68 3.67 9.82
C ILE A 359 29.89 2.24 10.32
N ASP A 360 30.40 1.38 9.44
CA ASP A 360 30.76 -0.02 9.74
C ASP A 360 32.29 -0.16 9.92
N GLU A 361 32.75 -1.29 10.48
CA GLU A 361 34.18 -1.63 10.58
C GLU A 361 34.89 -1.60 9.22
N LYS A 362 34.23 -2.06 8.14
CA LYS A 362 34.74 -2.01 6.77
C LYS A 362 35.00 -0.57 6.31
N ARG A 363 34.16 0.39 6.73
CA ARG A 363 34.30 1.81 6.37
C ARG A 363 35.46 2.44 7.13
N ARG A 364 35.61 2.16 8.43
CA ARG A 364 36.75 2.63 9.24
C ARG A 364 38.09 2.19 8.64
N LYS A 365 38.26 0.89 8.35
CA LYS A 365 39.47 0.36 7.72
C LYS A 365 39.72 0.99 6.33
N ALA A 366 38.66 1.22 5.53
CA ALA A 366 38.79 1.88 4.24
C ALA A 366 39.23 3.35 4.34
N ASP A 367 38.75 4.08 5.35
CA ASP A 367 39.16 5.47 5.62
C ASP A 367 40.62 5.54 6.10
N GLU A 368 41.06 4.61 6.96
CA GLU A 368 42.45 4.48 7.40
C GLU A 368 43.41 4.29 6.22
N ILE A 369 43.16 3.28 5.37
CA ILE A 369 43.98 3.00 4.18
C ILE A 369 44.00 4.20 3.22
N TRP A 370 42.86 4.87 3.04
CA TRP A 370 42.80 6.07 2.19
C TRP A 370 43.66 7.21 2.74
N ASN A 371 43.60 7.44 4.05
CA ASN A 371 44.38 8.49 4.71
C ASN A 371 45.89 8.19 4.65
N GLU A 372 46.29 6.93 4.82
CA GLU A 372 47.68 6.51 4.63
C GLU A 372 48.16 6.75 3.19
N GLN A 373 47.34 6.40 2.17
CA GLN A 373 47.66 6.67 0.77
C GLN A 373 47.81 8.17 0.48
N GLN A 374 46.99 9.03 1.11
CA GLN A 374 47.14 10.49 0.98
C GLN A 374 48.41 11.00 1.66
N LYS A 375 48.76 10.49 2.85
CA LYS A 375 50.01 10.85 3.54
C LYS A 375 51.23 10.46 2.72
N LEU A 376 51.26 9.24 2.17
CA LEU A 376 52.35 8.77 1.30
C LEU A 376 52.47 9.61 0.03
N ARG A 377 51.35 9.97 -0.60
CA ARG A 377 51.35 10.86 -1.76
C ARG A 377 51.89 12.24 -1.44
N LYS A 378 51.49 12.82 -0.31
CA LYS A 378 52.01 14.12 0.16
C LYS A 378 53.51 14.05 0.44
N LYS A 379 54.00 13.00 1.13
CA LYS A 379 55.44 12.79 1.36
C LYS A 379 56.23 12.69 0.06
N LYS A 380 55.78 11.86 -0.88
CA LYS A 380 56.41 11.76 -2.21
C LYS A 380 56.42 13.08 -2.96
N THR A 381 55.36 13.87 -2.83
CA THR A 381 55.29 15.19 -3.47
C THR A 381 56.31 16.14 -2.85
N GLN A 382 56.43 16.13 -1.51
CA GLN A 382 57.42 16.94 -0.78
C GLN A 382 58.87 16.51 -1.08
N GLU A 383 59.14 15.22 -1.21
CA GLU A 383 60.45 14.68 -1.61
C GLU A 383 60.82 15.13 -3.03
N VAL A 384 59.91 14.96 -4.00
CA VAL A 384 60.14 15.38 -5.40
C VAL A 384 60.27 16.90 -5.51
N GLU A 385 59.56 17.66 -4.68
CA GLU A 385 59.67 19.11 -4.60
C GLU A 385 61.00 19.58 -3.97
N ALA A 386 61.51 18.85 -2.99
CA ALA A 386 62.83 19.10 -2.41
C ALA A 386 63.98 18.78 -3.39
N ASP A 387 63.84 17.72 -4.20
CA ASP A 387 64.87 17.29 -5.14
C ASP A 387 64.93 18.13 -6.43
N LEU A 388 63.79 18.56 -6.97
CA LEU A 388 63.69 19.20 -8.29
C LEU A 388 63.25 20.67 -8.24
N GLY A 389 62.91 21.18 -7.05
CA GLY A 389 62.32 22.50 -6.86
C GLY A 389 60.85 22.58 -7.32
N PRO A 390 60.11 23.62 -6.90
CA PRO A 390 58.67 23.74 -7.11
C PRO A 390 58.23 23.85 -8.59
N GLY A 391 59.15 24.24 -9.49
CA GLY A 391 58.86 24.40 -10.92
C GLY A 391 58.87 23.09 -11.74
N LEU A 392 59.75 22.14 -11.41
CA LEU A 392 59.93 20.91 -12.19
C LEU A 392 59.17 19.71 -11.58
N SER A 393 58.86 19.76 -10.29
CA SER A 393 58.18 18.70 -9.54
C SER A 393 56.79 18.34 -10.09
N GLY A 394 56.02 19.34 -10.53
CA GLY A 394 54.68 19.15 -11.10
C GLY A 394 54.65 18.42 -12.45
N CYS A 395 55.77 18.43 -13.19
CA CYS A 395 55.86 17.83 -14.52
C CYS A 395 56.21 16.33 -14.46
N VAL A 396 56.99 15.91 -13.45
CA VAL A 396 57.38 14.51 -13.22
C VAL A 396 56.21 13.67 -12.69
N MET A 397 55.32 14.27 -11.89
CA MET A 397 54.21 13.58 -11.22
C MET A 397 52.98 13.31 -12.10
N LYS A 398 52.95 13.82 -13.34
CA LYS A 398 51.83 13.67 -14.29
C LYS A 398 51.98 12.49 -15.27
N LYS A 399 53.12 11.80 -15.27
CA LYS A 399 53.30 10.50 -15.95
C LYS A 399 52.95 9.37 -14.99
#